data_AF-A0A521HCQ6-F1
#
_entry.id   AF-A0A521HCQ6-F1
#
_cell.length_a   1.000
_cell.length_b   1.000
_cell.length_c   1.000
_cell.angle_alpha   90.00
_cell.angle_beta   90.00
_cell.angle_gamma   90.00
#
_symmetry.space_group_name_H-M   'P 1'
#
loop_
_entity.id
_entity.type
_entity.pdbx_description
1 polymer ?
#
loop_
_entity_poly.entity_id
_entity_poly.type
_entity_poly.pdbx_seq_one_letter_code
_entity_poly.pdbx_strand_id
1 'polypeptide(L)'
;MEGVAWTSHKFLMHGFLWKIHKDHHTGTKNFFQRNDLFFFIFAIPSWLFMMFGIMAGCDYRMWIGIGIAIYGIAYFLVHEVIIHQRLKFLKRSNNRYITAVRKAHKAHHKHLGKEDGECFGMLLVPFKYFKKNRNTAN
;
A
#
# COMPACT_ATOMS: atom_id res chain seq x y z
N MET A 1 9.73 5.05 6.03
CA MET A 1 8.29 5.04 5.75
C MET A 1 7.67 3.64 5.71
N GLU A 2 8.28 2.62 5.09
CA GLU A 2 7.68 1.26 5.01
C GLU A 2 7.27 0.68 6.37
N GLY A 3 8.09 0.80 7.41
CA GLY A 3 7.71 0.33 8.75
C GLY A 3 6.43 0.98 9.28
N VAL A 4 6.28 2.30 9.08
CA VAL A 4 5.08 3.06 9.45
C VAL A 4 3.88 2.61 8.61
N ALA A 5 4.08 2.36 7.32
CA ALA A 5 3.03 1.85 6.44
C ALA A 5 2.58 0.45 6.87
N TRP A 6 3.53 -0.43 7.19
CA TRP A 6 3.26 -1.78 7.67
C TRP A 6 2.49 -1.76 8.99
N THR A 7 2.91 -0.94 9.97
CA THR A 7 2.20 -0.83 11.25
C THR A 7 0.82 -0.22 11.07
N SER A 8 0.70 0.81 10.23
CA SER A 8 -0.60 1.42 9.90
C SER A 8 -1.52 0.42 9.24
N HIS A 9 -1.01 -0.37 8.29
CA HIS A 9 -1.79 -1.38 7.59
C HIS A 9 -2.26 -2.49 8.56
N LYS A 10 -1.35 -3.02 9.38
CA LYS A 10 -1.67 -4.10 10.32
C LYS A 10 -2.58 -3.65 11.48
N PHE A 11 -2.29 -2.52 12.11
CA PHE A 11 -2.96 -2.13 13.36
C PHE A 11 -4.07 -1.10 13.16
N LEU A 12 -3.94 -0.19 12.20
CA LEU A 12 -4.98 0.80 11.92
C LEU A 12 -5.97 0.27 10.90
N MET A 13 -5.52 -0.15 9.70
CA MET A 13 -6.40 -0.56 8.61
C MET A 13 -7.06 -1.91 8.87
N HIS A 14 -6.32 -2.90 9.36
CA HIS A 14 -6.87 -4.19 9.82
C HIS A 14 -7.42 -4.16 11.25
N GLY A 15 -7.25 -3.05 11.97
CA GLY A 15 -7.83 -2.85 13.30
C GLY A 15 -9.01 -1.89 13.29
N PHE A 16 -8.79 -0.69 13.84
CA PHE A 16 -9.85 0.31 14.06
C PHE A 16 -10.56 0.76 12.77
N LEU A 17 -9.81 0.89 11.68
CA LEU A 17 -10.28 1.35 10.38
C LEU A 17 -10.69 0.19 9.44
N TRP A 18 -10.90 -1.02 9.97
CA TRP A 18 -11.32 -2.18 9.18
C TRP A 18 -12.60 -1.94 8.41
N LYS A 19 -13.57 -1.19 8.94
CA LYS A 19 -14.81 -0.87 8.20
C LYS A 19 -14.55 -0.12 6.88
N ILE A 20 -13.44 0.62 6.79
CA ILE A 20 -13.00 1.34 5.60
C ILE A 20 -12.20 0.40 4.68
N HIS A 21 -11.32 -0.41 5.26
CA HIS A 21 -10.44 -1.31 4.52
C HIS A 21 -11.11 -2.62 4.05
N LYS A 22 -12.20 -3.07 4.68
CA LYS A 22 -12.91 -4.31 4.35
C LYS A 22 -13.37 -4.35 2.90
N ASP A 23 -13.86 -3.23 2.39
CA ASP A 23 -14.32 -3.09 0.99
C ASP A 23 -13.20 -3.42 -0.01
N HIS A 24 -11.97 -3.08 0.38
CA HIS A 24 -10.77 -3.43 -0.36
C HIS A 24 -10.52 -4.94 -0.38
N HIS A 25 -10.66 -5.59 0.78
CA HIS A 25 -10.47 -7.04 0.92
C HIS A 25 -11.52 -7.85 0.18
N THR A 26 -12.77 -7.40 0.13
CA THR A 26 -13.86 -8.10 -0.54
C THR A 26 -13.84 -7.96 -2.07
N GLY A 27 -12.93 -7.16 -2.63
CA GLY A 27 -12.71 -7.07 -4.07
C GLY A 27 -13.81 -6.32 -4.83
N THR A 28 -14.48 -5.38 -4.17
CA THR A 28 -15.57 -4.61 -4.76
C THR A 28 -15.05 -3.77 -5.94
N LYS A 29 -15.46 -4.10 -7.18
CA LYS A 29 -14.95 -3.48 -8.42
C LYS A 29 -15.53 -2.09 -8.73
N ASN A 30 -15.85 -1.32 -7.71
CA ASN A 30 -16.32 0.05 -7.91
C ASN A 30 -15.13 0.95 -8.27
N PHE A 31 -15.37 2.02 -9.02
CA PHE A 31 -14.33 3.01 -9.33
C PHE A 31 -13.88 3.74 -8.06
N PHE A 32 -14.82 4.06 -7.17
CA PHE A 32 -14.55 4.57 -5.82
C PHE A 32 -14.76 3.46 -4.78
N GLN A 33 -13.75 3.23 -3.95
CA GLN A 33 -13.80 2.35 -2.79
C GLN A 33 -13.72 3.18 -1.52
N ARG A 34 -14.30 2.68 -0.41
CA ARG A 34 -14.11 3.34 0.90
C ARG A 34 -12.63 3.44 1.27
N ASN A 35 -11.84 2.48 0.82
CA ASN A 35 -10.39 2.46 0.97
C ASN A 35 -9.70 3.70 0.40
N ASP A 36 -10.28 4.39 -0.57
CA ASP A 36 -9.72 5.62 -1.13
C ASP A 36 -9.65 6.74 -0.07
N LEU A 37 -10.43 6.65 1.03
CA LEU A 37 -10.33 7.55 2.18
C LEU A 37 -8.95 7.54 2.85
N PHE A 38 -8.20 6.43 2.77
CA PHE A 38 -6.84 6.38 3.29
C PHE A 38 -5.92 7.39 2.60
N PHE A 39 -6.19 7.74 1.34
CA PHE A 39 -5.46 8.82 0.67
C PHE A 39 -5.57 10.13 1.46
N PHE A 40 -6.78 10.51 1.87
CA PHE A 40 -7.00 11.72 2.67
C PHE A 40 -6.41 11.60 4.08
N ILE A 41 -6.51 10.43 4.72
CA ILE A 41 -5.95 10.17 6.06
C ILE A 41 -4.42 10.41 6.09
N PHE A 42 -3.71 10.11 5.00
CA PHE A 42 -2.26 10.37 4.91
C PHE A 42 -1.92 11.72 4.27
N ALA A 43 -2.72 12.21 3.34
CA ALA A 43 -2.50 13.49 2.67
C ALA A 43 -2.67 14.69 3.61
N ILE A 44 -3.65 14.67 4.52
CA ILE A 44 -3.89 15.77 5.47
C ILE A 44 -2.69 15.94 6.41
N PRO A 45 -2.20 14.91 7.13
CA PRO A 45 -0.98 15.04 7.92
C PRO A 45 0.22 15.45 7.08
N SER A 46 0.41 14.86 5.89
CA SER A 46 1.51 15.25 4.98
C SER A 46 1.50 16.75 4.70
N TRP A 47 0.34 17.29 4.32
CA TRP A 47 0.15 18.72 4.04
C TRP A 47 0.40 19.58 5.28
N LEU A 48 -0.15 19.21 6.44
CA LEU A 48 0.05 19.96 7.69
C LEU A 48 1.53 20.00 8.10
N PHE A 49 2.23 18.87 8.00
CA PHE A 49 3.67 18.80 8.28
C PHE A 49 4.48 19.70 7.33
N MET A 50 4.14 19.70 6.03
CA MET A 50 4.76 20.60 5.06
C MET A 50 4.46 22.07 5.37
N MET A 51 3.20 22.42 5.61
CA MET A 51 2.77 23.79 5.88
C MET A 51 3.47 24.35 7.12
N PHE A 52 3.39 23.65 8.26
CA PHE A 52 4.03 24.10 9.49
C PHE A 52 5.56 24.07 9.41
N GLY A 53 6.14 23.13 8.66
CA GLY A 53 7.57 23.10 8.42
C GLY A 53 8.06 24.31 7.62
N ILE A 54 7.33 24.69 6.56
CA ILE A 54 7.61 25.89 5.76
C ILE A 54 7.47 27.15 6.61
N MET A 55 6.38 27.28 7.39
CA MET A 55 6.16 28.41 8.30
C MET A 55 7.25 28.56 9.36
N ALA A 56 7.93 27.47 9.69
CA ALA A 56 9.03 27.44 10.66
C ALA A 56 10.43 27.52 10.03
N GLY A 57 10.54 27.92 8.76
CA GLY A 57 11.82 28.07 8.09
C GLY A 57 12.39 26.75 7.53
N CYS A 58 11.53 25.87 7.04
CA CYS A 58 11.88 24.59 6.40
C CYS A 58 12.57 23.58 7.33
N ASP A 59 12.06 23.42 8.55
CA ASP A 59 12.60 22.47 9.52
C ASP A 59 12.26 20.99 9.19
N TYR A 60 12.60 20.09 10.12
CA TYR A 60 12.38 18.65 9.97
C TYR A 60 10.93 18.24 9.64
N ARG A 61 9.93 19.05 10.02
CA ARG A 61 8.51 18.75 9.73
C ARG A 61 8.24 18.77 8.23
N MET A 62 8.85 19.71 7.51
CA MET A 62 8.71 19.79 6.06
C MET A 62 9.19 18.49 5.39
N TRP A 63 10.35 17.99 5.81
CA TRP A 63 10.93 16.76 5.27
C TRP A 63 10.12 15.51 5.61
N ILE A 64 9.54 15.45 6.81
CA ILE A 64 8.56 14.40 7.17
C ILE A 64 7.36 14.45 6.25
N GLY A 65 6.77 15.63 6.05
CA GLY A 65 5.61 15.83 5.19
C GLY A 65 5.87 15.41 3.74
N ILE A 66 7.03 15.80 3.18
CA ILE A 66 7.51 15.38 1.85
C ILE A 66 7.70 13.86 1.78
N GLY A 67 8.30 13.25 2.82
CA GLY A 67 8.49 11.81 2.90
C GLY A 67 7.16 11.05 2.90
N ILE A 68 6.14 11.55 3.60
CA ILE A 68 4.77 10.99 3.57
C ILE A 68 4.18 11.13 2.16
N ALA A 69 4.31 12.29 1.52
CA ALA A 69 3.77 12.53 0.18
C ALA A 69 4.39 11.59 -0.87
N ILE A 70 5.72 11.54 -0.96
CA ILE A 70 6.43 10.68 -1.92
C ILE A 70 6.07 9.21 -1.70
N TYR A 71 6.07 8.78 -0.44
CA TYR A 71 5.74 7.39 -0.12
C TYR A 71 4.27 7.08 -0.42
N GLY A 72 3.34 8.00 -0.13
CA GLY A 72 1.93 7.87 -0.47
C GLY A 72 1.68 7.75 -1.97
N ILE A 73 2.38 8.56 -2.79
CA ILE A 73 2.33 8.46 -4.25
C ILE A 73 2.86 7.10 -4.72
N ALA A 74 4.03 6.68 -4.20
CA ALA A 74 4.61 5.38 -4.54
C ALA A 74 3.65 4.22 -4.17
N TYR A 75 3.04 4.29 -2.99
CA TYR A 75 2.06 3.32 -2.53
C TYR A 75 0.85 3.29 -3.47
N PHE A 76 0.26 4.43 -3.80
CA PHE A 76 -0.88 4.52 -4.72
C PHE A 76 -0.55 3.91 -6.09
N LEU A 77 0.60 4.25 -6.66
CA LEU A 77 1.02 3.69 -7.95
C LEU A 77 1.18 2.17 -7.89
N VAL A 78 1.85 1.65 -6.86
CA VAL A 78 2.03 0.19 -6.71
C VAL A 78 0.69 -0.50 -6.47
N HIS A 79 -0.12 0.02 -5.56
CA HIS A 79 -1.38 -0.57 -5.17
C HIS A 79 -2.41 -0.55 -6.32
N GLU A 80 -2.69 0.62 -6.90
CA GLU A 80 -3.79 0.79 -7.85
C GLU A 80 -3.38 0.45 -9.29
N VAL A 81 -2.16 0.79 -9.71
CA VAL A 81 -1.70 0.57 -11.10
C VAL A 81 -1.09 -0.82 -11.25
N ILE A 82 -0.24 -1.24 -10.31
CA ILE A 82 0.52 -2.48 -10.46
C ILE A 82 -0.28 -3.68 -9.97
N ILE A 83 -0.89 -3.58 -8.78
CA ILE A 83 -1.52 -4.72 -8.10
C ILE A 83 -2.98 -4.87 -8.51
N HIS A 84 -3.82 -3.85 -8.26
CA HIS A 84 -5.26 -3.90 -8.57
C HIS A 84 -5.57 -3.63 -10.04
N GLN A 85 -4.62 -3.04 -10.78
CA GLN A 85 -4.75 -2.71 -12.20
C GLN A 85 -6.03 -1.94 -12.54
N ARG A 86 -6.52 -1.11 -11.60
CA ARG A 86 -7.63 -0.17 -11.86
C ARG A 86 -7.23 0.82 -12.95
N LEU A 87 -5.95 1.20 -12.98
CA LEU A 87 -5.33 1.96 -14.07
C LEU A 87 -4.45 1.01 -14.91
N LYS A 88 -4.78 0.85 -16.20
CA LYS A 88 -4.23 -0.21 -17.06
C LYS A 88 -2.83 0.07 -17.66
N PHE A 89 -2.10 1.07 -17.16
CA PHE A 89 -0.83 1.52 -17.76
C PHE A 89 0.32 0.49 -17.67
N LEU A 90 0.34 -0.41 -16.68
CA LEU A 90 1.45 -1.36 -16.42
C LEU A 90 1.04 -2.84 -16.45
N LYS A 91 -0.02 -3.16 -17.19
CA LYS A 91 -0.64 -4.50 -17.19
C LYS A 91 0.32 -5.64 -17.59
N ARG A 92 1.32 -5.36 -18.43
CA ARG A 92 2.25 -6.35 -19.02
C ARG A 92 3.66 -6.39 -18.41
N SER A 93 3.93 -5.67 -17.32
CA SER A 93 5.27 -5.70 -16.71
C SER A 93 5.58 -7.07 -16.09
N ASN A 94 6.65 -7.72 -16.57
CA ASN A 94 7.15 -9.02 -16.13
C ASN A 94 8.37 -8.91 -15.20
N ASN A 95 8.55 -7.76 -14.54
CA ASN A 95 9.65 -7.58 -13.60
C ASN A 95 9.48 -8.53 -12.39
N ARG A 96 10.57 -9.18 -11.98
CA ARG A 96 10.61 -10.08 -10.81
C ARG A 96 10.08 -9.41 -9.54
N TYR A 97 10.43 -8.13 -9.32
CA TYR A 97 9.96 -7.36 -8.17
C TYR A 97 8.44 -7.15 -8.22
N ILE A 98 7.91 -6.65 -9.34
CA ILE A 98 6.47 -6.45 -9.55
C ILE A 98 5.69 -7.76 -9.35
N THR A 99 6.24 -8.87 -9.83
CA THR A 99 5.64 -10.19 -9.67
C THR A 99 5.62 -10.64 -8.21
N ALA A 100 6.71 -10.42 -7.46
CA ALA A 100 6.79 -10.75 -6.04
C ALA A 100 5.79 -9.93 -5.21
N VAL A 101 5.72 -8.61 -5.47
CA VAL A 101 4.78 -7.70 -4.80
C VAL A 101 3.33 -8.10 -5.07
N ARG A 102 2.95 -8.39 -6.32
CA ARG A 102 1.61 -8.89 -6.67
C ARG A 102 1.27 -10.18 -5.94
N LYS A 103 2.21 -11.13 -5.86
CA LYS A 103 2.00 -12.41 -5.17
C LYS A 103 1.81 -12.22 -3.66
N ALA A 104 2.65 -11.40 -3.03
CA ALA A 104 2.55 -11.11 -1.61
C ALA A 104 1.21 -10.45 -1.27
N HIS A 105 0.81 -9.45 -2.06
CA HIS A 105 -0.48 -8.78 -1.89
C HIS A 105 -1.65 -9.71 -2.14
N LYS A 106 -1.59 -10.57 -3.15
CA LYS A 106 -2.62 -11.58 -3.39
C LYS A 106 -2.75 -12.57 -2.23
N ALA A 107 -1.63 -12.97 -1.62
CA ALA A 107 -1.64 -13.83 -0.43
C ALA A 107 -2.28 -13.11 0.76
N HIS A 108 -1.99 -11.81 0.95
CA HIS A 108 -2.64 -10.96 1.94
C HIS A 108 -4.16 -10.93 1.76
N HIS A 109 -4.64 -10.71 0.53
CA HIS A 109 -6.07 -10.69 0.18
C HIS A 109 -6.78 -12.04 0.20
N LYS A 110 -6.04 -13.15 0.31
CA LYS A 110 -6.66 -14.47 0.43
C LYS A 110 -7.51 -14.58 1.71
N HIS A 111 -7.12 -13.84 2.74
CA HIS A 111 -7.89 -13.68 3.97
C HIS A 111 -8.79 -12.45 3.82
N LEU A 112 -10.10 -12.69 3.77
CA LEU A 112 -11.13 -11.66 3.58
C LEU A 112 -11.53 -10.97 4.91
N GLY A 113 -11.12 -11.56 6.03
CA GLY A 113 -11.31 -11.01 7.37
C GLY A 113 -10.15 -10.11 7.79
N LYS A 114 -10.33 -9.47 8.94
CA LYS A 114 -9.28 -8.69 9.62
C LYS A 114 -8.21 -9.57 10.30
N GLU A 115 -8.60 -10.79 10.64
CA GLU A 115 -7.76 -11.77 11.31
C GLU A 115 -7.00 -12.62 10.28
N ASP A 116 -5.86 -13.18 10.68
CA ASP A 116 -5.02 -14.10 9.88
C ASP A 116 -4.40 -13.49 8.61
N GLY A 117 -4.47 -12.17 8.45
CA GLY A 117 -3.75 -11.45 7.40
C GLY A 117 -2.25 -11.71 7.47
N GLU A 118 -1.66 -12.20 6.38
CA GLU A 118 -0.21 -12.27 6.23
C GLU A 118 0.28 -11.17 5.28
N CYS A 119 1.53 -10.73 5.44
CA CYS A 119 2.21 -9.82 4.48
C CYS A 119 1.56 -8.43 4.32
N PHE A 120 1.57 -7.62 5.39
CA PHE A 120 1.07 -6.23 5.39
C PHE A 120 1.99 -5.21 4.70
N GLY A 121 3.20 -5.61 4.28
CA GLY A 121 4.15 -4.72 3.59
C GLY A 121 3.76 -4.54 2.13
N MET A 122 4.00 -3.34 1.59
CA MET A 122 3.65 -3.00 0.21
C MET A 122 4.85 -3.01 -0.72
N LEU A 123 5.93 -2.27 -0.39
CA LEU A 123 7.13 -2.23 -1.23
C LEU A 123 8.12 -3.32 -0.82
N LEU A 124 8.22 -3.59 0.48
CA LEU A 124 9.06 -4.65 1.00
C LEU A 124 8.23 -5.89 1.32
N VAL A 125 8.41 -6.93 0.50
CA VAL A 125 7.69 -8.20 0.65
C VAL A 125 8.63 -9.34 1.01
N PRO A 126 8.16 -10.38 1.73
CA PRO A 126 9.01 -11.49 2.13
C PRO A 126 9.72 -12.19 0.95
N PHE A 127 10.98 -12.61 1.16
CA PHE A 127 11.80 -13.27 0.12
C PHE A 127 11.16 -14.51 -0.51
N LYS A 128 10.24 -15.19 0.19
CA LYS A 128 9.48 -16.35 -0.34
C LYS A 128 8.75 -16.01 -1.65
N TYR A 129 8.31 -14.77 -1.85
CA TYR A 129 7.60 -14.35 -3.07
C TYR A 129 8.50 -14.04 -4.27
N PHE A 130 9.81 -13.86 -4.03
CA PHE A 130 10.81 -13.66 -5.08
C PHE A 130 11.34 -14.98 -5.66
N LYS A 131 11.06 -16.12 -5.01
CA LYS A 131 11.40 -17.44 -5.54
C LYS A 131 10.46 -17.74 -6.72
N LYS A 132 11.05 -18.05 -7.88
CA LYS A 132 10.32 -18.66 -8.98
C LYS A 132 9.94 -20.06 -8.50
N ASN A 133 8.67 -20.45 -8.60
CA ASN A 133 8.30 -21.85 -8.38
C ASN A 133 9.14 -22.68 -9.36
N ARG A 134 10.13 -23.42 -8.85
CA ARG A 134 10.75 -24.52 -9.59
C ARG A 134 9.73 -25.65 -9.52
N ASN A 135 8.79 -25.64 -10.46
CA ASN A 135 7.84 -26.70 -10.83
C ASN A 135 7.07 -26.09 -12.01
N THR A 136 7.49 -26.31 -13.25
CA THR A 136 7.43 -27.59 -13.95
C THR A 136 8.76 -27.96 -14.61
N ALA A 137 9.37 -29.04 -14.14
CA ALA A 137 10.05 -30.01 -14.99
C ALA A 137 9.03 -31.11 -15.34
N ASN A 138 9.25 -31.75 -16.49
CA ASN A 138 8.44 -32.71 -17.25
C ASN A 138 7.55 -32.05 -18.30
#